data_AF-A0AAV6B485-F1
#
_entry.id   AF-A0AAV6B485-F1
#
_cell.length_a   1.000
_cell.length_b   1.000
_cell.length_c   1.000
_cell.angle_alpha   90.00
_cell.angle_beta   90.00
_cell.angle_gamma   90.00
#
_symmetry.space_group_name_H-M   'P 1'
#
loop_
_entity.id
_entity.type
_entity.pdbx_description
1 polymer ?
#
loop_
_entity_poly.entity_id
_entity_poly.type
_entity_poly.pdbx_seq_one_letter_code
_entity_poly.pdbx_strand_id
1 'polypeptide(L)' 'DPPIRFRKNVPDCWIALELIEGKNRQVRRMTAAMGHPTLRLVRVQMGDIQLGGLAAGSWRVLDR' A
#
# COMPACT_ATOMS: atom_id res chain seq x y z
N ASP A 1 0.91 32.30 -6.75
CA ASP A 1 1.38 31.15 -5.96
C ASP A 1 1.49 29.90 -6.80
N PRO A 2 2.67 29.25 -6.91
CA PRO A 2 2.77 27.99 -7.60
C PRO A 2 2.15 26.86 -6.75
N PRO A 3 1.53 25.86 -7.36
CA PRO A 3 0.94 24.75 -6.61
C PRO A 3 2.04 23.94 -5.91
N ILE A 4 1.82 23.65 -4.62
CA ILE A 4 2.75 22.91 -3.72
C ILE A 4 3.17 21.54 -4.30
N ARG A 5 2.38 20.95 -5.21
CA ARG A 5 2.72 19.72 -5.94
C ARG A 5 2.01 19.67 -7.29
N PHE A 6 2.77 19.51 -8.37
CA PHE A 6 2.24 19.13 -9.68
C PHE A 6 2.16 17.61 -9.78
N ARG A 7 0.94 17.08 -9.95
CA ARG A 7 0.74 15.64 -10.20
C ARG A 7 0.69 15.41 -11.70
N LYS A 8 1.70 14.74 -12.25
CA LYS A 8 1.64 14.26 -13.65
C LYS A 8 0.50 13.23 -13.76
N ASN A 9 -0.43 13.43 -14.68
CA ASN A 9 -1.42 12.40 -15.05
C ASN A 9 -0.72 11.37 -15.95
N VAL A 10 -0.20 10.32 -15.32
CA VAL A 10 0.38 9.15 -15.98
C VAL A 10 -0.48 7.95 -15.59
N PRO A 11 -0.76 7.00 -16.50
CA PRO A 11 -1.46 5.77 -16.14
C PRO A 11 -0.77 5.07 -14.96
N ASP A 12 -1.56 4.69 -13.97
CA ASP A 12 -1.12 3.85 -12.86
C ASP A 12 -1.92 2.54 -12.83
N CYS A 13 -1.47 1.59 -12.01
CA CYS A 13 -2.14 0.30 -11.85
C CYS A 13 -2.03 -0.20 -10.41
N TRP A 14 -2.87 -1.18 -10.08
CA TRP A 14 -2.80 -1.92 -8.83
C TRP A 14 -2.05 -3.23 -9.03
N ILE A 15 -1.25 -3.59 -8.04
CA ILE A 15 -0.62 -4.91 -7.94
C ILE A 15 -0.96 -5.51 -6.58
N ALA A 16 -1.18 -6.83 -6.54
CA ALA A 16 -1.26 -7.60 -5.32
C ALA A 16 0.11 -8.22 -5.03
N LEU A 17 0.55 -8.17 -3.77
CA LEU A 17 1.83 -8.71 -3.32
C LEU A 17 1.65 -9.36 -1.95
N GLU A 18 2.22 -10.54 -1.79
CA GLU A 18 2.33 -11.24 -0.51
C GLU A 18 3.81 -11.37 -0.14
N LEU A 19 4.16 -11.07 1.12
CA LEU A 19 5.52 -11.13 1.62
C LEU A 19 5.52 -11.82 2.98
N ILE A 20 6.49 -12.71 3.18
CA ILE A 20 6.77 -13.37 4.46
C ILE A 20 7.77 -12.58 5.33
N GLU A 21 8.37 -11.52 4.79
CA GLU A 21 9.30 -10.63 5.50
C GLU A 21 8.80 -9.18 5.54
N GLY A 22 9.32 -8.40 6.50
CA GLY A 22 8.88 -7.03 6.78
C GLY A 22 10.00 -6.01 6.88
N LYS A 23 10.92 -5.97 5.90
CA LYS A 23 12.03 -5.00 5.93
C LYS A 23 11.53 -3.56 5.77
N ASN A 24 12.28 -2.60 6.30
CA ASN A 24 11.92 -1.17 6.22
C ASN A 24 11.63 -0.76 4.76
N ARG A 25 10.41 -0.27 4.50
CA ARG A 25 9.94 0.20 3.18
C ARG A 25 10.17 -0.81 2.05
N GLN A 26 10.16 -2.11 2.33
CA GLN A 26 10.53 -3.16 1.38
C GLN A 26 9.77 -3.06 0.05
N VAL A 27 8.43 -3.06 0.08
CA VAL A 27 7.58 -2.95 -1.13
C VAL A 27 7.92 -1.68 -1.95
N ARG A 28 8.13 -0.56 -1.26
CA ARG A 28 8.48 0.72 -1.92
C ARG A 28 9.86 0.66 -2.56
N ARG A 29 10.83 0.00 -1.94
CA ARG A 29 12.18 -0.19 -2.50
C ARG A 29 12.16 -1.16 -3.68
N MET A 30 11.43 -2.27 -3.58
CA MET A 30 11.31 -3.26 -4.66
C MET A 30 10.70 -2.65 -5.93
N THR A 31 9.57 -1.95 -5.80
CA THR A 31 8.88 -1.34 -6.96
C THR A 31 9.66 -0.19 -7.57
N ALA A 32 10.32 0.65 -6.76
CA ALA A 32 11.21 1.70 -7.25
C ALA A 32 12.44 1.14 -7.99
N ALA A 33 13.01 0.03 -7.52
CA ALA A 33 14.14 -0.64 -8.18
C ALA A 33 13.81 -1.13 -9.60
N MET A 34 12.53 -1.42 -9.87
CA MET A 34 12.04 -1.79 -11.21
C MET A 34 11.58 -0.59 -12.05
N GLY A 35 11.79 0.66 -11.59
CA GLY A 35 11.36 1.87 -12.32
C GLY A 35 9.90 2.25 -12.14
N HIS A 36 9.16 1.60 -11.22
CA HIS A 36 7.75 1.86 -10.97
C HIS A 36 7.49 2.26 -9.51
N PRO A 37 7.80 3.51 -9.09
CA PRO A 37 7.66 3.93 -7.69
C PRO A 37 6.23 3.77 -7.14
N THR A 38 6.11 3.23 -5.92
CA THR A 38 4.80 3.06 -5.26
C THR A 38 4.11 4.40 -4.98
N LEU A 39 2.99 4.65 -5.65
CA LEU A 39 2.14 5.83 -5.41
C LEU A 39 1.22 5.65 -4.20
N ARG A 40 0.61 4.47 -4.06
CA ARG A 40 -0.28 4.11 -2.96
C ARG A 40 0.04 2.69 -2.50
N LEU A 41 0.11 2.49 -1.18
CA LEU A 41 0.32 1.19 -0.56
C LEU A 41 -0.74 0.98 0.50
N VAL A 42 -1.52 -0.09 0.36
CA VAL A 42 -2.53 -0.50 1.34
C VAL A 42 -2.25 -1.95 1.69
N ARG A 43 -2.11 -2.25 2.98
CA ARG A 43 -2.02 -3.63 3.45
C ARG A 43 -3.43 -4.12 3.72
N VAL A 44 -3.89 -5.09 2.93
CA VAL A 44 -5.26 -5.62 2.99
C VAL A 44 -5.38 -6.90 3.81
N GLN A 45 -4.25 -7.57 4.10
CA GLN A 45 -4.21 -8.81 4.88
C GLN A 45 -2.88 -8.90 5.64
N MET A 46 -2.91 -9.55 6.81
CA MET A 46 -1.72 -9.93 7.58
C MET A 46 -1.98 -11.28 8.25
N GLY A 47 -1.24 -12.31 7.82
CA GLY A 47 -1.59 -13.70 8.15
C GLY A 47 -3.02 -14.01 7.73
N ASP A 48 -3.79 -14.63 8.63
CA ASP A 48 -5.19 -14.99 8.36
C ASP A 48 -6.18 -13.82 8.54
N ILE A 49 -5.71 -12.65 8.94
CA ILE A 49 -6.56 -11.49 9.23
C ILE A 49 -6.69 -10.61 7.99
N GLN A 50 -7.89 -10.54 7.42
CA GLN A 50 -8.23 -9.64 6.32
C GLN A 50 -8.83 -8.31 6.80
N LEU A 51 -8.56 -7.24 6.05
CA LEU A 51 -9.13 -5.91 6.25
C LEU A 51 -10.64 -5.89 5.98
N GLY A 52 -11.08 -6.62 4.95
CA GLY A 52 -12.50 -6.72 4.58
C GLY A 52 -13.14 -5.35 4.33
N GLY A 53 -14.32 -5.13 4.91
CA GLY A 53 -15.08 -3.87 4.82
C GLY A 53 -14.74 -2.82 5.89
N LEU A 54 -13.64 -2.97 6.64
CA LEU A 54 -13.30 -2.03 7.71
C LEU A 54 -12.97 -0.64 7.14
N ALA A 55 -13.70 0.38 7.60
CA ALA A 55 -13.47 1.76 7.17
C ALA A 55 -12.12 2.29 7.66
N ALA A 56 -11.54 3.23 6.90
CA ALA A 56 -10.27 3.85 7.27
C ALA A 56 -10.38 4.58 8.62
N GLY A 57 -9.46 4.28 9.53
CA GLY A 57 -9.46 4.84 10.89
C GLY A 57 -10.35 4.08 11.89
N SER A 58 -11.13 3.11 11.43
CA SER A 58 -11.92 2.23 12.30
C SER A 58 -11.11 1.03 12.77
N TRP A 59 -11.63 0.36 13.80
CA TRP A 59 -11.08 -0.88 14.34
C TRP A 59 -12.23 -1.87 14.61
N ARG A 60 -11.90 -3.16 14.72
CA ARG A 60 -12.82 -4.21 15.15
C ARG A 60 -12.11 -5.14 16.12
N VAL A 61 -12.85 -5.71 17.07
CA VAL A 61 -12.35 -6.81 17.90
C VAL A 61 -12.24 -8.05 17.04
N LEU A 62 -11.20 -8.85 17.27
CA LEU A 62 -11.08 -10.19 16.72
C LEU A 62 -11.62 -11.17 17.75
N ASP A 63 -12.53 -12.04 17.31
CA ASP A 63 -12.92 -13.20 18.12
C ASP A 63 -11.73 -14.16 18.23
N ARG A 64 -11.73 -14.99 19.28
CA ARG A 64 -10.67 -15.98 19.53
C ARG A 64 -10.79 -17.18 18.61
#